data_AF-A0A956ZKV2-F1
#
_entry.id   AF-A0A956ZKV2-F1
#
_cell.length_a   1.000
_cell.length_b   1.000
_cell.length_c   1.000
_cell.angle_alpha   90.00
_cell.angle_beta   90.00
_cell.angle_gamma   90.00
#
_symmetry.space_group_name_H-M   'P 1'
#
loop_
_entity.id
_entity.type
_entity.pdbx_description
1 polymer ?
#
loop_
_entity_poly.entity_id
_entity_poly.type
_entity_poly.pdbx_seq_one_letter_code
_entity_poly.pdbx_strand_id
1 'polypeptide(L)'
;MALSDETTRNAYLAAWNDWQKQLDHIHRVFLQDEAIRPDQIKGLLNREARKKAVYDEARERLLGIREAETLPAAESNPFKD
;
A
#
# COMPACT_ATOMS: atom_id res chain seq x y z
N MET A 1 -3.48 -0.36 -23.64
CA MET A 1 -4.03 -1.43 -22.79
C MET A 1 -4.03 -0.91 -21.37
N ALA A 2 -5.17 -0.94 -20.66
CA ALA A 2 -5.19 -0.54 -19.25
C ALA A 2 -4.57 -1.67 -18.41
N LEU A 3 -3.71 -1.32 -17.46
CA LEU A 3 -3.04 -2.29 -16.57
C LEU A 3 -4.02 -3.01 -15.63
N SER A 4 -5.22 -2.46 -15.42
CA SER A 4 -6.27 -3.03 -14.57
C SER A 4 -7.67 -2.55 -14.98
N ASP A 5 -8.71 -3.16 -14.41
CA ASP A 5 -10.08 -2.68 -14.46
C ASP A 5 -10.32 -1.43 -13.58
N GLU A 6 -11.48 -0.80 -13.76
CA GLU A 6 -11.88 0.44 -13.06
C GLU A 6 -12.04 0.26 -11.54
N THR A 7 -12.51 -0.88 -11.08
CA THR A 7 -12.64 -1.19 -9.65
C THR A 7 -11.27 -1.21 -8.99
N THR A 8 -10.31 -1.88 -9.63
CA THR A 8 -8.92 -1.96 -9.16
C THR A 8 -8.25 -0.59 -9.15
N ARG A 9 -8.48 0.24 -10.17
CA ARG A 9 -8.01 1.64 -10.19
C ARG A 9 -8.57 2.46 -9.03
N ASN A 10 -9.87 2.37 -8.78
CA ASN A 10 -10.51 3.13 -7.70
C ASN A 10 -10.04 2.68 -6.32
N ALA A 11 -9.85 1.38 -6.11
CA ALA A 11 -9.30 0.84 -4.88
C ALA A 11 -7.86 1.36 -4.62
N TYR A 12 -7.03 1.39 -5.66
CA TYR A 12 -5.69 1.97 -5.60
C TYR A 12 -5.71 3.45 -5.22
N LEU A 13 -6.52 4.26 -5.91
CA LEU A 13 -6.62 5.70 -5.65
C LEU A 13 -7.11 5.99 -4.23
N ALA A 14 -8.09 5.22 -3.74
CA ALA A 14 -8.59 5.34 -2.37
C ALA A 14 -7.48 5.04 -1.35
N ALA A 15 -6.76 3.93 -1.53
CA ALA A 15 -5.67 3.53 -0.63
C ALA A 15 -4.50 4.52 -0.65
N TRP A 16 -4.13 5.02 -1.83
CA TRP A 16 -3.12 6.08 -1.99
C TRP A 16 -3.52 7.33 -1.20
N ASN A 17 -4.75 7.82 -1.40
CA ASN A 17 -5.22 9.06 -0.78
C ASN A 17 -5.26 8.95 0.75
N ASP A 18 -5.68 7.79 1.26
CA ASP A 18 -5.69 7.51 2.69
C ASP A 18 -4.28 7.51 3.30
N TRP A 19 -3.31 6.92 2.60
CA TRP A 19 -1.92 6.92 3.06
C TRP A 19 -1.30 8.31 3.00
N GLN A 20 -1.53 9.07 1.93
CA GLN A 20 -1.05 10.46 1.81
C GLN A 20 -1.55 11.35 2.95
N LYS A 21 -2.85 11.28 3.30
CA LYS A 21 -3.40 12.03 4.45
C LYS A 21 -2.68 11.71 5.76
N GLN A 22 -2.28 10.45 5.94
CA GLN A 22 -1.59 10.00 7.13
C GLN A 22 -0.11 10.45 7.14
N LEU A 23 0.54 10.52 5.96
CA LEU A 23 1.86 11.14 5.81
C LEU A 23 1.82 12.64 6.09
N ASP A 24 0.81 13.35 5.58
CA ASP A 24 0.62 14.77 5.86
C ASP A 24 0.50 15.04 7.36
N HIS A 25 -0.26 14.21 8.07
CA HIS A 25 -0.37 14.31 9.52
C HIS A 25 0.97 14.09 10.23
N ILE A 26 1.77 13.09 9.81
CA ILE A 26 3.11 12.90 10.35
C ILE A 26 4.00 14.11 10.09
N HIS A 27 3.97 14.66 8.87
CA HIS A 27 4.74 15.85 8.53
C HIS A 27 4.36 17.05 9.40
N ARG A 28 3.06 17.28 9.63
CA ARG A 28 2.63 18.37 10.51
C ARG A 28 3.14 18.19 11.94
N VAL A 29 3.06 16.99 12.49
CA VAL A 29 3.52 16.67 13.84
C VAL A 29 5.04 16.76 13.97
N PHE A 30 5.80 16.33 12.96
CA PHE A 30 7.26 16.27 13.04
C PHE A 30 7.96 17.56 12.60
N LEU A 31 7.36 18.32 11.69
CA LEU A 31 8.03 19.43 11.00
C LEU A 31 7.26 20.75 11.05
N GLN A 32 6.02 20.78 11.55
CA GLN A 32 5.17 21.98 11.60
C GLN A 32 4.62 22.25 13.00
N ASP A 33 5.30 21.77 14.03
CA ASP A 33 4.98 22.01 15.45
C ASP A 33 3.54 21.65 15.87
N GLU A 34 2.86 20.73 15.15
CA GLU A 34 1.55 20.22 15.57
C GLU A 34 1.71 19.40 16.86
N ALA A 35 1.07 19.86 17.94
CA ALA A 35 1.22 19.25 19.26
C ALA A 35 0.64 17.83 19.30
N ILE A 36 1.46 16.88 19.74
CA ILE A 36 1.05 15.50 20.03
C ILE A 36 1.64 15.08 21.36
N ARG A 37 0.95 14.21 22.11
CA ARG A 37 1.55 13.63 23.30
C ARG A 37 2.59 12.56 22.91
N PRO A 38 3.73 12.46 23.61
CA PRO A 38 4.78 11.49 23.28
C PRO A 38 4.31 10.04 23.21
N ASP A 39 3.37 9.64 24.08
CA ASP A 39 2.76 8.30 24.11
C ASP A 39 1.96 7.97 22.83
N GLN A 40 1.50 8.99 22.11
CA GLN A 40 0.69 8.85 20.90
C GLN A 40 1.54 8.73 19.62
N ILE A 41 2.83 9.07 19.65
CA ILE A 41 3.73 9.03 18.48
C ILE A 41 3.80 7.60 17.91
N LYS A 42 3.96 6.60 18.76
CA LYS A 42 3.95 5.19 18.33
C LYS A 42 2.63 4.82 17.64
N GLY A 43 1.51 5.31 18.17
CA GLY A 43 0.19 5.10 17.57
C GLY A 43 0.05 5.77 16.21
N LEU A 44 0.62 6.98 16.05
CA LEU A 44 0.66 7.70 14.78
C LEU A 44 1.44 6.92 13.71
N LEU A 45 2.65 6.49 14.03
CA LEU A 45 3.50 5.71 13.12
C LEU A 45 2.86 4.36 12.77
N ASN A 46 2.23 3.68 13.73
CA ASN A 46 1.52 2.43 13.46
C ASN A 46 0.33 2.61 12.50
N ARG A 47 -0.38 3.75 12.58
CA ARG A 47 -1.46 4.05 11.62
C ARG A 47 -0.92 4.28 10.23
N GLU A 48 0.18 5.00 10.09
CA GLU A 48 0.88 5.17 8.80
C GLU A 48 1.28 3.83 8.21
N ALA A 49 1.98 2.98 8.97
CA ALA A 49 2.44 1.69 8.49
C ALA A 49 1.28 0.81 8.00
N ARG A 50 0.15 0.81 8.71
CA ARG A 50 -1.06 0.08 8.29
C ARG A 50 -1.64 0.63 6.99
N LYS A 51 -1.73 1.95 6.84
CA LYS A 51 -2.24 2.57 5.61
C LYS A 51 -1.31 2.34 4.43
N LYS A 52 0.00 2.39 4.66
CA LYS A 52 1.01 2.01 3.67
C LYS A 52 0.85 0.57 3.20
N ALA A 53 0.66 -0.38 4.13
CA ALA A 53 0.46 -1.78 3.78
C ALA A 53 -0.77 -2.00 2.88
N VAL A 54 -1.89 -1.33 3.18
CA VAL A 54 -3.10 -1.37 2.33
C VAL A 54 -2.84 -0.77 0.95
N TYR A 55 -2.10 0.35 0.88
CA TYR A 55 -1.68 0.95 -0.39
C TYR A 55 -0.76 0.03 -1.20
N ASP A 56 0.26 -0.56 -0.58
CA ASP A 56 1.18 -1.49 -1.24
C ASP A 56 0.44 -2.70 -1.83
N GLU A 57 -0.51 -3.27 -1.07
CA GLU A 57 -1.38 -4.35 -1.54
C GLU A 57 -2.27 -3.92 -2.71
N ALA A 58 -2.85 -2.72 -2.67
CA ALA A 58 -3.62 -2.19 -3.80
C ALA A 58 -2.75 -1.93 -5.03
N ARG A 59 -1.49 -1.52 -4.84
CA ARG A 59 -0.51 -1.32 -5.92
C ARG A 59 -0.11 -2.65 -6.56
N GLU A 60 0.14 -3.68 -5.77
CA GLU A 60 0.46 -5.02 -6.29
C GLU A 60 -0.69 -5.57 -7.14
N ARG A 61 -1.95 -5.38 -6.72
CA ARG A 61 -3.12 -5.74 -7.52
C ARG A 61 -3.22 -4.93 -8.81
N LEU A 62 -3.04 -3.61 -8.74
CA LEU A 62 -3.04 -2.73 -9.90
C LEU A 62 -2.01 -3.17 -10.96
N LEU A 63 -0.87 -3.69 -10.51
CA LEU A 63 0.22 -4.17 -11.36
C LEU A 63 0.08 -5.64 -11.78
N GLY A 64 -0.95 -6.35 -11.31
CA GLY A 64 -1.14 -7.79 -11.58
C GLY A 64 -0.15 -8.72 -10.87
N ILE A 65 0.64 -8.21 -9.91
CA ILE A 65 1.67 -9.00 -9.20
C ILE A 65 1.01 -10.02 -8.27
N ARG A 66 -0.05 -9.61 -7.56
CA ARG A 66 -0.71 -10.47 -6.57
C ARG A 66 -1.53 -11.61 -7.19
N GLU A 67 -1.92 -11.48 -8.44
CA GLU A 67 -2.57 -12.55 -9.22
C GLU A 67 -1.54 -13.56 -9.75
N ALA A 68 -0.31 -13.11 -10.03
CA ALA A 68 0.78 -13.99 -10.44
C ALA A 68 1.26 -14.92 -9.31
N GLU A 69 1.11 -14.53 -8.04
CA GLU A 69 1.48 -15.33 -6.87
C GLU A 69 0.46 -16.44 -6.53
N THR A 70 -0.80 -16.28 -6.94
CA THR A 70 -1.88 -17.26 -6.69
C THR A 70 -2.05 -18.28 -7.81
N LEU A 71 -1.47 -18.04 -8.99
CA LEU A 71 -1.34 -19.07 -10.01
C LEU A 71 -0.30 -20.11 -9.51
N PRO A 72 -0.58 -21.42 -9.59
CA PRO A 72 0.46 -22.41 -9.33
C PRO A 72 1.63 -22.09 -10.26
N ALA A 73 2.82 -21.91 -9.68
CA ALA A 73 4.06 -21.77 -10.44
C ALA A 73 4.04 -22.85 -11.51
N ALA A 74 3.92 -22.44 -12.77
CA ALA A 74 3.58 -23.32 -13.88
C ALA A 74 4.33 -24.65 -13.72
N GLU A 75 3.56 -25.72 -13.47
CA GLU A 75 4.11 -27.06 -13.43
C GLU A 75 4.84 -27.30 -14.76
N SER A 76 6.01 -27.94 -14.65
CA SER A 76 6.98 -28.23 -15.71
C SER A 76 7.84 -27.02 -16.14
N ASN A 77 9.05 -26.95 -15.56
CA ASN A 77 10.21 -26.50 -16.33
C ASN A 77 10.67 -27.70 -17.20
N PRO A 78 10.42 -27.72 -18.52
CA PRO A 78 10.74 -28.85 -19.39
C PRO A 78 12.24 -28.97 -19.71
N PHE A 79 13.08 -28.12 -19.11
CA PHE A 79 14.54 -28.07 -19.31
C PHE A 79 15.32 -28.48 -18.07
N LYS A 80 14.70 -29.22 -17.13
CA LYS A 80 15.47 -29.91 -16.08
C LYS A 80 15.92 -31.25 -16.66
N ASP A 81 17.08 -31.24 -17.30
CA ASP A 81 17.85 -32.42 -17.69
C ASP A 81 18.26 -33.28 -16.48
#